data_AF-A0A1B7V9N9-F1
#
_entry.id   AF-A0A1B7V9N9-F1
#
_cell.length_a   1.000
_cell.length_b   1.000
_cell.length_c   1.000
_cell.angle_alpha   90.00
_cell.angle_beta   90.00
_cell.angle_gamma   90.00
#
_symmetry.space_group_name_H-M   'P 1'
#
loop_
_entity.id
_entity.type
_entity.pdbx_description
1 polymer ?
#
loop_
_entity_poly.entity_id
_entity_poly.type
_entity_poly.pdbx_seq_one_letter_code
_entity_poly.pdbx_strand_id
1 'polypeptide(L)'
;MSQQDKLLAKILSGASDTNISFEQLCQLLIRLGFDERIRGSHHIFTKEGIEEILNLRPKQGKAKAYQVKQVREMLLKYQLGG
;
A
#
# COMPACT_ATOMS: atom_id res chain seq x y z
N MET A 1 2.76 19.76 -1.97
CA MET A 1 2.59 18.29 -1.97
C MET A 1 3.50 17.66 -0.94
N SER A 2 2.92 16.98 0.04
CA SER A 2 3.62 16.18 1.02
C SER A 2 4.39 15.03 0.36
N GLN A 3 5.34 14.41 1.07
CA GLN A 3 6.02 13.20 0.57
C GLN A 3 5.02 12.05 0.32
N GLN A 4 3.92 12.01 1.07
CA GLN A 4 2.89 10.99 0.92
C GLN A 4 1.98 11.26 -0.28
N ASP A 5 1.65 12.51 -0.59
CA ASP A 5 0.88 12.85 -1.80
C ASP A 5 1.67 12.44 -3.05
N LYS A 6 2.99 12.66 -3.02
CA LYS A 6 3.90 12.23 -4.10
C LYS A 6 3.96 10.71 -4.22
N LEU A 7 4.02 9.99 -3.09
CA LEU A 7 4.01 8.53 -3.08
C LEU A 7 2.69 7.97 -3.61
N LEU A 8 1.56 8.55 -3.19
CA LEU A 8 0.24 8.14 -3.62
C LEU A 8 0.06 8.37 -5.11
N ALA A 9 0.42 9.56 -5.63
CA ALA A 9 0.40 9.84 -7.06
C ALA A 9 1.30 8.85 -7.84
N LYS A 10 2.48 8.55 -7.31
CA LYS A 10 3.40 7.56 -7.88
C LYS A 10 2.79 6.17 -7.94
N ILE A 11 2.15 5.71 -6.87
CA ILE A 11 1.42 4.43 -6.84
C ILE A 11 0.29 4.48 -7.87
N LEU A 12 -0.62 5.46 -7.80
CA LEU A 12 -1.79 5.53 -8.68
C LEU A 12 -1.42 5.58 -10.18
N SER A 13 -0.29 6.22 -10.54
CA SER A 13 0.21 6.23 -11.91
C SER A 13 0.62 4.85 -12.46
N GLY A 14 0.95 3.89 -11.60
CA GLY A 14 1.48 2.57 -11.98
C GLY A 14 2.86 2.57 -12.63
N ALA A 15 3.49 3.72 -12.83
CA ALA A 15 4.76 3.85 -13.56
C ALA A 15 5.99 3.41 -12.73
N SER A 16 5.82 3.04 -11.46
CA SER A 16 6.94 2.79 -10.55
C SER A 16 6.70 1.65 -9.56
N ASP A 17 5.88 0.67 -9.91
CA ASP A 17 5.53 -0.45 -9.04
C ASP A 17 6.77 -1.22 -8.52
N THR A 18 7.88 -1.24 -9.26
CA THR A 18 9.15 -1.90 -8.86
C THR A 18 10.01 -1.09 -7.89
N ASN A 19 9.68 0.18 -7.63
CA ASN A 19 10.53 1.09 -6.88
C ASN A 19 9.78 1.87 -5.80
N ILE A 20 9.09 1.12 -4.94
CA ILE A 20 8.41 1.62 -3.74
C ILE A 20 9.03 0.97 -2.50
N SER A 21 9.39 1.80 -1.52
CA SER A 21 9.82 1.31 -0.20
C SER A 21 8.67 0.59 0.48
N PHE A 22 8.95 -0.56 1.09
CA PHE A 22 7.94 -1.32 1.82
C PHE A 22 7.36 -0.52 2.99
N GLU A 23 8.23 0.16 3.74
CA GLU A 23 7.84 0.96 4.90
C GLU A 23 6.93 2.13 4.48
N GLN A 24 7.30 2.82 3.39
CA GLN A 24 6.48 3.92 2.86
C GLN A 24 5.09 3.45 2.44
N LEU A 25 4.98 2.26 1.84
CA LEU A 25 3.70 1.67 1.48
C LEU A 25 2.84 1.36 2.71
N CYS A 26 3.44 0.79 3.77
CA CYS A 26 2.74 0.50 5.02
C CYS A 26 2.26 1.78 5.70
N GLN A 27 3.12 2.80 5.81
CA GLN A 27 2.76 4.11 6.37
C GLN A 27 1.61 4.80 5.61
N LEU A 28 1.58 4.65 4.28
CA LEU A 28 0.46 5.16 3.47
C LEU A 28 -0.85 4.44 3.83
N LEU A 29 -0.85 3.11 3.92
CA LEU A 29 -2.04 2.33 4.29
C LEU A 29 -2.56 2.70 5.68
N ILE A 30 -1.68 2.82 6.67
CA ILE A 30 -2.05 3.25 8.03
C ILE A 30 -2.71 4.63 8.01
N ARG A 31 -2.15 5.58 7.25
CA ARG A 31 -2.73 6.93 7.13
C ARG A 31 -4.08 6.94 6.42
N LEU A 32 -4.29 6.05 5.46
CA LEU A 32 -5.58 5.83 4.82
C LEU A 32 -6.57 5.12 5.76
N GLY A 33 -6.17 4.83 7.01
CA GLY A 33 -6.99 4.26 8.06
C GLY A 33 -7.19 2.76 7.91
N PHE A 34 -6.18 2.04 7.43
CA PHE A 34 -6.11 0.58 7.54
C PHE A 34 -5.49 0.19 8.88
N ASP A 35 -6.02 -0.86 9.47
CA ASP A 35 -5.44 -1.54 10.63
C ASP A 35 -4.33 -2.48 10.16
N GLU A 36 -3.19 -2.44 10.85
CA GLU A 36 -2.05 -3.32 10.58
C GLU A 36 -1.96 -4.43 11.63
N ARG A 37 -1.85 -5.67 11.16
CA ARG A 37 -1.49 -6.82 11.97
C ARG A 37 -0.23 -7.50 11.43
N ILE A 38 0.78 -7.65 12.28
CA ILE A 38 2.05 -8.28 11.91
C ILE A 38 2.08 -9.74 12.38
N ARG A 39 2.43 -10.66 11.48
CA ARG A 39 2.70 -12.07 11.77
C ARG A 39 4.00 -12.52 11.12
N GLY A 40 5.09 -12.55 11.89
CA GLY A 40 6.42 -12.79 11.36
C GLY A 40 6.85 -11.64 10.44
N SER A 41 7.13 -11.94 9.16
CA SER A 41 7.47 -10.92 8.16
C SER A 41 6.27 -10.47 7.30
N HIS A 42 5.08 -10.96 7.60
CA HIS A 42 3.85 -10.59 6.91
C HIS A 42 3.16 -9.44 7.65
N HIS A 43 2.80 -8.41 6.91
CA HIS A 43 2.02 -7.26 7.34
C HIS A 43 0.65 -7.36 6.68
N ILE A 44 -0.37 -7.61 7.49
CA ILE A 44 -1.74 -7.82 7.05
C ILE A 44 -2.50 -6.52 7.30
N PHE A 45 -3.13 -5.96 6.27
CA PHE A 45 -3.93 -4.74 6.37
C PHE A 45 -5.40 -5.02 6.08
N THR A 46 -6.25 -4.48 6.93
CA THR A 46 -7.71 -4.52 6.82
C THR A 46 -8.29 -3.13 7.07
N LYS A 47 -9.46 -2.83 6.54
CA LYS A 47 -10.17 -1.57 6.82
C LYS A 47 -11.67 -1.83 6.82
N GLU A 48 -12.38 -1.27 7.79
CA GLU A 48 -13.85 -1.35 7.83
C GLU A 48 -14.45 -0.79 6.53
N GLY A 49 -15.40 -1.53 5.94
CA GLY A 49 -16.01 -1.17 4.64
C GLY A 49 -15.19 -1.57 3.41
N ILE A 50 -14.04 -2.23 3.57
CA ILE A 50 -13.24 -2.79 2.48
C ILE A 50 -13.15 -4.31 2.65
N GLU A 51 -13.54 -5.04 1.61
CA GLU A 51 -13.61 -6.51 1.64
C GLU A 51 -12.21 -7.13 1.51
N GLU A 52 -11.32 -6.49 0.75
CA GLU A 52 -9.98 -6.98 0.46
C GLU A 52 -9.07 -6.88 1.68
N ILE A 53 -8.43 -8.01 1.99
CA ILE A 53 -7.34 -8.08 2.94
C ILE A 53 -6.02 -8.05 2.17
N LEU A 54 -5.19 -7.04 2.45
CA LEU A 54 -3.85 -6.96 1.87
C LEU A 54 -2.87 -7.72 2.75
N ASN A 55 -2.11 -8.66 2.18
CA ASN A 55 -1.03 -9.38 2.88
C ASN A 55 0.31 -9.05 2.24
N LEU A 56 1.02 -8.11 2.84
CA LEU A 56 2.25 -7.54 2.33
C LEU A 56 3.46 -8.17 3.04
N ARG A 57 4.59 -8.25 2.33
CA ARG A 57 5.85 -8.77 2.89
C ARG A 57 7.02 -8.09 2.18
N PRO A 58 8.00 -7.54 2.91
CA PRO A 58 9.13 -6.88 2.28
C PRO A 58 10.01 -7.88 1.50
N LYS A 59 10.66 -7.39 0.45
CA LYS A 59 11.80 -8.04 -0.19
C LYS A 59 12.94 -7.03 -0.27
N GLN A 60 14.00 -7.24 0.52
CA GLN A 60 15.17 -6.34 0.58
C GLN A 60 14.77 -4.86 0.82
N GLY A 61 13.85 -4.61 1.76
CA GLY A 61 13.35 -3.27 2.09
C GLY A 61 12.34 -2.67 1.09
N LYS A 62 12.06 -3.32 -0.04
CA LYS A 62 11.08 -2.85 -1.03
C LYS A 62 9.78 -3.66 -1.00
N ALA A 63 8.70 -3.00 -1.39
CA ALA A 63 7.47 -3.70 -1.76
C ALA A 63 7.69 -4.42 -3.08
N LYS A 64 7.09 -5.61 -3.23
CA LYS A 64 7.13 -6.33 -4.50
C LYS A 64 6.19 -5.65 -5.49
N ALA A 65 6.53 -5.61 -6.78
CA ALA A 65 5.73 -4.89 -7.78
C ALA A 65 4.27 -5.34 -7.82
N TYR A 66 4.00 -6.65 -7.68
CA TYR A 66 2.62 -7.15 -7.63
C TYR A 66 1.87 -6.67 -6.38
N GLN A 67 2.55 -6.46 -5.25
CA GLN A 67 1.94 -5.94 -4.03
C GLN A 67 1.57 -4.47 -4.18
N VAL A 68 2.42 -3.68 -4.85
CA VAL A 68 2.10 -2.29 -5.18
C VAL A 68 0.91 -2.23 -6.13
N LYS A 69 0.88 -3.09 -7.15
CA LYS A 69 -0.26 -3.23 -8.06
C LYS A 69 -1.55 -3.58 -7.32
N GLN A 70 -1.51 -4.56 -6.39
CA GLN A 70 -2.67 -4.93 -5.57
C GLN A 70 -3.18 -3.75 -4.73
N VAL A 71 -2.27 -3.01 -4.10
CA VAL A 71 -2.65 -1.80 -3.35
C VAL A 71 -3.29 -0.78 -4.31
N ARG A 72 -2.69 -0.49 -5.45
CA ARG A 72 -3.22 0.45 -6.44
C ARG A 72 -4.63 0.08 -6.91
N GLU A 73 -4.85 -1.19 -7.26
CA GLU A 73 -6.16 -1.66 -7.73
C GLU A 73 -7.23 -1.51 -6.65
N MET A 74 -6.90 -1.83 -5.39
CA MET A 74 -7.79 -1.63 -4.25
C MET A 74 -8.07 -0.13 -4.02
N LEU A 75 -7.06 0.74 -4.04
CA LEU A 75 -7.25 2.19 -3.86
C LEU A 75 -8.19 2.77 -4.93
N LEU A 76 -8.04 2.33 -6.19
CA LEU A 76 -8.91 2.74 -7.28
C LEU A 76 -10.34 2.20 -7.13
N LYS A 77 -10.49 0.93 -6.74
CA LYS A 77 -11.80 0.30 -6.54
C LYS A 77 -12.64 1.02 -5.47
N TYR A 78 -12.00 1.44 -4.37
CA TYR A 78 -12.68 2.09 -3.24
C TYR A 78 -12.51 3.62 -3.22
N GLN A 79 -11.94 4.21 -4.28
CA GLN A 79 -11.70 5.65 -4.41
C GLN A 79 -10.96 6.26 -3.20
N LEU A 80 -9.96 5.55 -2.68
CA LEU A 80 -9.19 5.97 -1.51
C LEU A 80 -8.00 6.86 -1.89
N GLY A 81 -7.81 7.93 -1.13
CA GLY A 81 -6.68 8.85 -1.30
C GLY A 81 -6.90 9.95 -2.36
N GLY A 82 -8.14 10.17 -2.77
CA GLY A 82 -8.57 11.40 -3.47
C GLY A 82 -8.80 12.56 -2.52
#